data_AF-A0A3G4VF33-F1
#
_entry.id   AF-A0A3G4VF33-F1
#
_cell.length_a   1.000
_cell.length_b   1.000
_cell.length_c   1.000
_cell.angle_alpha   90.00
_cell.angle_beta   90.00
_cell.angle_gamma   90.00
#
_symmetry.space_group_name_H-M   'P 1'
#
loop_
_entity.id
_entity.type
_entity.pdbx_description
1 polymer ?
#
loop_
_entity_poly.entity_id
_entity_poly.type
_entity_poly.pdbx_seq_one_letter_code
_entity_poly.pdbx_strand_id
1 'polypeptide(L)'
;MLEESFAYLQLVWIKLKVYWYIQFIQLSYTTATILLSEIGFNSALTMAFNSLPSEVRFYAFAFGLPKALSIYANFFTTAFVMRISRM
;
A
#
# COMPACT_ATOMS: atom_id res chain seq x y z
N MET A 1 41.13 -3.40 14.70
CA MET A 1 40.91 -1.94 14.81
C MET A 1 40.42 -1.28 13.52
N LEU A 2 41.20 -1.22 12.42
CA LEU A 2 40.71 -0.61 11.16
C LEU A 2 39.59 -1.42 10.50
N GLU A 3 39.75 -2.74 10.42
CA GLU A 3 38.73 -3.65 9.84
C GLU A 3 37.40 -3.59 10.60
N GLU A 4 37.43 -3.59 11.93
CA GLU A 4 36.24 -3.44 12.78
C GLU A 4 35.56 -2.08 12.57
N SER A 5 36.35 -1.02 12.36
CA SER A 5 35.83 0.32 12.07
C SER A 5 35.12 0.37 10.71
N PHE A 6 35.70 -0.26 9.67
CA PHE A 6 35.07 -0.37 8.36
C PHE A 6 33.82 -1.24 8.39
N ALA A 7 33.84 -2.35 9.13
CA ALA A 7 32.67 -3.20 9.33
C ALA A 7 31.54 -2.44 10.04
N TYR A 8 31.87 -1.61 11.04
CA TYR A 8 30.89 -0.77 11.71
C TYR A 8 30.30 0.30 10.78
N LEU A 9 31.13 0.93 9.95
CA LEU A 9 30.67 1.91 8.94
C LEU A 9 29.72 1.25 7.93
N GLN A 10 30.07 0.05 7.45
CA GLN A 10 29.20 -0.75 6.58
C GLN A 10 27.87 -1.09 7.27
N LEU A 11 27.90 -1.44 8.55
CA LEU A 11 26.70 -1.72 9.33
C LEU A 11 25.78 -0.50 9.45
N VAL A 12 26.34 0.69 9.72
CA VAL A 12 25.58 1.95 9.75
C VAL A 12 24.97 2.24 8.38
N TRP A 13 25.72 2.03 7.30
CA TRP A 13 25.23 2.21 5.94
C TRP A 13 24.05 1.28 5.61
N ILE A 14 24.14 0.00 5.99
CA ILE A 14 23.05 -0.97 5.81
C ILE A 14 21.80 -0.52 6.59
N LYS A 15 21.96 -0.11 7.85
CA LYS A 15 20.83 0.40 8.66
C LYS A 15 20.16 1.60 8.02
N LEU A 16 20.94 2.56 7.53
CA LEU A 16 20.43 3.73 6.85
C LEU A 16 19.65 3.34 5.57
N LYS A 17 20.19 2.40 4.79
CA LYS A 17 19.55 1.91 3.57
C LYS A 17 18.22 1.21 3.88
N VAL A 18 18.17 0.37 4.91
CA VAL A 18 16.93 -0.28 5.36
C VAL A 18 15.90 0.76 5.81
N TYR A 19 16.33 1.77 6.58
CA TYR A 19 15.45 2.87 6.99
C TYR A 19 14.85 3.59 5.78
N TRP A 20 15.67 3.93 4.77
CA TRP A 20 15.19 4.53 3.53
C TRP A 20 14.18 3.67 2.79
N TYR A 21 14.37 2.34 2.72
CA TYR A 21 13.39 1.45 2.13
C TYR A 21 12.05 1.46 2.88
N ILE A 22 12.08 1.50 4.21
CA ILE A 22 10.85 1.58 5.03
C ILE A 22 10.11 2.89 4.74
N GLN A 23 10.83 4.02 4.73
CA GLN A 23 10.25 5.32 4.41
C GLN A 23 9.68 5.36 2.99
N PHE A 24 10.39 4.76 2.03
CA PHE A 24 9.91 4.66 0.65
C PHE A 24 8.63 3.85 0.50
N ILE A 25 8.49 2.74 1.24
CA ILE A 25 7.24 1.95 1.28
C ILE A 25 6.09 2.79 1.86
N GLN A 26 6.33 3.53 2.95
CA GLN A 26 5.32 4.39 3.57
C GLN A 26 4.86 5.53 2.64
N LEU A 27 5.82 6.14 1.94
CA LEU A 27 5.53 7.16 0.93
C LEU A 27 4.72 6.56 -0.22
N SER A 28 5.15 5.42 -0.76
CA SER A 28 4.46 4.74 -1.85
C SER A 28 3.03 4.35 -1.49
N TYR A 29 2.80 3.91 -0.25
CA TYR A 29 1.47 3.62 0.27
C TYR A 29 0.60 4.87 0.28
N THR A 30 1.13 5.99 0.80
CA THR A 30 0.42 7.28 0.82
C THR A 30 0.10 7.78 -0.58
N THR A 31 1.04 7.68 -1.52
CA THR A 31 0.79 8.05 -2.92
C THR A 31 -0.28 7.15 -3.55
N ALA A 32 -0.27 5.85 -3.26
CA ALA A 32 -1.27 4.91 -3.76
C ALA A 32 -2.68 5.21 -3.24
N THR A 33 -2.83 5.56 -1.96
CA THR A 33 -4.13 5.93 -1.38
C THR A 33 -4.66 7.23 -2.00
N ILE A 34 -3.79 8.21 -2.23
CA ILE A 34 -4.14 9.44 -2.95
C ILE A 34 -4.61 9.11 -4.37
N LEU A 35 -3.85 8.31 -5.12
CA LEU A 35 -4.20 7.93 -6.49
C LEU A 35 -5.55 7.21 -6.57
N LEU A 36 -5.81 6.26 -5.67
CA LEU A 36 -7.09 5.55 -5.59
C LEU A 36 -8.26 6.49 -5.23
N SER A 37 -8.00 7.50 -4.40
CA SER A 37 -8.98 8.52 -4.05
C SER A 37 -9.30 9.42 -5.26
N GLU A 38 -8.28 9.86 -5.99
CA GLU A 38 -8.43 10.73 -7.16
C GLU A 38 -9.21 10.08 -8.30
N ILE A 39 -8.99 8.77 -8.55
CA ILE A 39 -9.77 8.03 -9.54
C ILE A 39 -11.18 7.64 -9.05
N GLY A 40 -11.52 7.97 -7.80
CA GLY A 40 -12.84 7.68 -7.22
C GLY A 40 -13.09 6.20 -6.96
N PHE A 41 -12.05 5.40 -6.70
CA PHE A 41 -12.18 3.94 -6.55
C PHE A 41 -13.18 3.54 -5.46
N ASN A 42 -13.11 4.17 -4.28
CA ASN A 42 -14.01 3.86 -3.17
C ASN A 42 -15.47 4.19 -3.51
N SER A 43 -15.70 5.27 -4.25
CA SER A 43 -17.04 5.65 -4.72
C SER A 43 -17.57 4.62 -5.73
N ALA A 44 -16.75 4.22 -6.71
CA ALA A 44 -17.10 3.20 -7.68
C ALA A 44 -17.43 1.86 -7.01
N LEU A 45 -16.60 1.45 -6.04
CA LEU A 45 -16.79 0.23 -5.28
C LEU A 45 -18.10 0.28 -4.47
N THR A 46 -18.36 1.39 -3.78
CA THR A 46 -19.61 1.57 -3.02
C THR A 46 -20.84 1.54 -3.92
N MET A 47 -20.80 2.21 -5.08
CA MET A 47 -21.88 2.17 -6.06
C MET A 47 -22.13 0.75 -6.58
N ALA A 48 -21.07 -0.01 -6.87
CA ALA A 48 -21.18 -1.40 -7.31
C ALA A 48 -21.87 -2.28 -6.23
N PHE A 49 -21.44 -2.20 -4.97
CA PHE A 49 -22.08 -2.94 -3.89
C PHE A 49 -23.50 -2.47 -3.59
N ASN A 50 -23.79 -1.18 -3.76
CA ASN A 50 -25.14 -0.65 -3.56
C ASN A 50 -26.12 -1.10 -4.65
N SER A 51 -25.63 -1.39 -5.85
CA SER A 51 -26.43 -1.92 -6.96
C SER A 51 -26.83 -3.39 -6.80
N LEU A 52 -26.24 -4.11 -5.83
CA LEU A 52 -26.59 -5.50 -5.56
C LEU A 52 -27.98 -5.62 -4.90
N PRO A 53 -28.69 -6.74 -5.12
CA PRO A 53 -29.89 -7.09 -4.38
C PRO A 53 -29.65 -7.02 -2.86
N SER A 54 -30.68 -6.62 -2.11
CA SER A 54 -30.60 -6.35 -0.66
C SER A 54 -29.96 -7.49 0.15
N GLU A 55 -30.32 -8.73 -0.15
CA GLU A 55 -29.81 -9.93 0.52
C GLU A 55 -28.31 -10.14 0.24
N VAL A 56 -27.91 -10.10 -1.03
CA VAL A 56 -26.51 -10.27 -1.45
C VAL A 56 -25.65 -9.15 -0.89
N ARG A 57 -26.16 -7.91 -0.91
CA ARG A 57 -25.50 -6.74 -0.34
C ARG A 57 -25.26 -6.93 1.16
N PHE A 58 -26.28 -7.34 1.91
CA PHE A 58 -26.16 -7.59 3.35
C PHE A 58 -25.04 -8.59 3.67
N TYR A 59 -25.03 -9.74 3.00
CA TYR A 59 -23.97 -10.72 3.19
C TYR A 59 -22.60 -10.20 2.76
N ALA A 60 -22.51 -9.49 1.63
CA ALA A 60 -21.26 -8.92 1.16
C ALA A 60 -20.63 -7.95 2.18
N PHE A 61 -21.44 -7.10 2.82
CA PHE A 61 -20.98 -6.22 3.89
C PHE A 61 -20.67 -6.99 5.18
N ALA A 62 -21.48 -7.99 5.55
CA ALA A 62 -21.24 -8.83 6.73
C ALA A 62 -19.92 -9.61 6.64
N PHE A 63 -19.58 -10.11 5.44
CA PHE A 63 -18.29 -10.76 5.15
C PHE A 63 -17.13 -9.77 4.95
N GLY A 64 -17.40 -8.46 4.92
CA GLY A 64 -16.37 -7.43 4.75
C GLY A 64 -15.75 -7.38 3.35
N LEU A 65 -16.43 -7.88 2.32
CA LEU A 65 -15.94 -7.88 0.94
C LEU A 65 -15.52 -6.49 0.43
N PRO A 66 -16.30 -5.41 0.67
CA PRO A 66 -15.92 -4.07 0.21
C PRO A 66 -14.59 -3.61 0.81
N LYS A 67 -14.40 -3.87 2.10
CA LYS A 67 -13.18 -3.53 2.83
C LYS A 67 -12.00 -4.36 2.34
N ALA A 68 -12.19 -5.67 2.12
CA ALA A 68 -11.15 -6.54 1.60
C ALA A 68 -10.67 -6.07 0.22
N LEU A 69 -11.58 -5.76 -0.71
CA LEU A 69 -11.24 -5.25 -2.03
C LEU A 69 -10.51 -3.91 -1.97
N SER A 70 -10.90 -3.01 -1.08
CA SER A 70 -10.19 -1.74 -0.85
C SER A 70 -8.75 -1.97 -0.37
N ILE A 71 -8.54 -2.91 0.56
CA ILE A 71 -7.21 -3.28 1.05
C ILE A 71 -6.35 -3.87 -0.09
N TYR A 72 -6.91 -4.80 -0.88
CA TYR A 72 -6.20 -5.38 -2.02
C TYR A 72 -5.84 -4.34 -3.08
N ALA A 73 -6.75 -3.41 -3.38
CA ALA A 73 -6.48 -2.31 -4.30
C ALA A 73 -5.36 -1.40 -3.80
N ASN A 74 -5.34 -1.05 -2.51
CA ASN A 74 -4.26 -0.30 -1.89
C ASN A 74 -2.92 -1.04 -2.02
N PHE A 75 -2.86 -2.33 -1.71
CA PHE A 75 -1.63 -3.12 -1.84
C PHE A 75 -1.14 -3.20 -3.29
N PHE A 76 -2.03 -3.50 -4.23
CA PHE A 76 -1.70 -3.56 -5.65
C PHE A 76 -1.18 -2.22 -6.16
N THR A 77 -1.86 -1.13 -5.81
CA THR A 77 -1.49 0.22 -6.23
C THR A 77 -0.19 0.66 -5.56
N THR A 78 0.05 0.30 -4.30
CA THR A 78 1.33 0.55 -3.61
C THR A 78 2.48 -0.16 -4.33
N ALA A 79 2.30 -1.43 -4.72
CA ALA A 79 3.28 -2.17 -5.51
C ALA A 79 3.52 -1.54 -6.89
N PHE A 80 2.46 -1.05 -7.52
CA PHE A 80 2.53 -0.32 -8.79
C PHE A 80 3.33 0.98 -8.65
N VAL A 81 3.03 1.80 -7.64
CA VAL A 81 3.77 3.03 -7.33
C VAL A 81 5.24 2.70 -7.06
N MET A 82 5.54 1.72 -6.21
CA MET A 82 6.92 1.30 -5.94
C MET A 82 7.66 0.86 -7.21
N ARG A 83 6.97 0.20 -8.16
CA ARG A 83 7.57 -0.25 -9.41
C ARG A 83 7.89 0.90 -10.36
N ILE A 84 7.01 1.90 -10.45
CA ILE A 84 7.20 3.07 -11.31
C ILE A 84 8.20 4.05 -10.70
N SER A 85 8.10 4.25 -9.39
CA SER A 85 8.95 5.17 -8.62
C SER A 85 10.28 4.55 -8.22
N ARG A 86 10.66 3.39 -8.76
CA ARG A 86 12.01 2.84 -8.60
C ARG A 86 13.01 3.86 -9.13
N MET A 87 13.64 4.58 -8.21
CA MET A 87 14.97 5.15 -8.39
C MET A 87 16.01 4.02 -8.42
#